data_AF-A0AAN0KDB4-F1
#
_entry.id   AF-A0AAN0KDB4-F1
#
_cell.length_a   1.000
_cell.length_b   1.000
_cell.length_c   1.000
_cell.angle_alpha   90.00
_cell.angle_beta   90.00
_cell.angle_gamma   90.00
#
_symmetry.space_group_name_H-M   'P 1'
#
loop_
_entity.id
_entity.type
_entity.pdbx_description
1 polymer ?
#
loop_
_entity_poly.entity_id
_entity_poly.type
_entity_poly.pdbx_seq_one_letter_code
_entity_poly.pdbx_strand_id
1 'polypeptide(L)'
;MLDVDSRPDQVGGSPARGRRWRMPWFTAAMSLLILIGVLVLMYPSVASWFSQYNQSSLIEDVVGADVEKGPPSRLEAEIAKAEAYNEALTGGALLSPASNVPTGQGEVEGEFDYNQLLSINGTGTMGRLKIPSIDVDLPIYHGTSDAVLEKGVGHLQGTSLPVGGVSQHSVLTAHRGLPSATLFDNLDKVKMGDRFTVEVFGEVLTYQVISTQVVQPDQTQPLMPQYGRDLVTLVTCTPLGINTHRILVTGERVTPTPIEDVQAAGAKPDVPGFPWWTLVIGGSFIVLTGYVVYSGRVADR
;
A
#
# COMPACT_ATOMS: atom_id res chain seq x y z
N MET A 1 -35.15 88.47 35.84
CA MET A 1 -35.59 87.06 35.76
C MET A 1 -35.07 86.54 34.43
N LEU A 2 -33.90 85.88 34.45
CA LEU A 2 -33.75 84.40 34.55
C LEU A 2 -34.31 83.74 33.26
N ASP A 3 -33.64 82.91 32.47
CA ASP A 3 -32.39 82.13 32.52
C ASP A 3 -31.98 81.87 31.05
N VAL A 4 -30.72 81.97 30.64
CA VAL A 4 -29.80 80.82 30.40
C VAL A 4 -30.49 79.56 29.87
N ASP A 5 -30.29 79.23 28.59
CA ASP A 5 -29.59 77.97 28.26
C ASP A 5 -29.01 78.00 26.84
N SER A 6 -27.91 77.25 26.69
CA SER A 6 -26.98 77.26 25.59
C SER A 6 -26.63 75.83 25.19
N ARG A 7 -26.53 75.58 23.87
CA ARG A 7 -25.92 74.42 23.17
C ARG A 7 -26.77 73.13 23.05
N PRO A 8 -26.40 72.18 22.18
CA PRO A 8 -25.87 72.28 20.80
C PRO A 8 -26.55 71.28 19.83
N ASP A 9 -26.08 71.31 18.58
CA ASP A 9 -26.34 70.39 17.47
C ASP A 9 -26.40 68.90 17.86
N GLN A 10 -27.42 68.18 17.35
CA GLN A 10 -27.40 66.72 17.24
C GLN A 10 -27.81 66.33 15.81
N VAL A 11 -26.79 66.12 15.00
CA VAL A 11 -26.81 65.41 13.73
C VAL A 11 -27.23 63.96 14.03
N GLY A 12 -28.53 63.67 13.90
CA GLY A 12 -29.04 62.30 13.91
C GLY A 12 -28.78 61.65 12.56
N GLY A 13 -27.62 61.00 12.41
CA GLY A 13 -27.24 60.28 11.20
C GLY A 13 -28.31 59.29 10.74
N SER A 14 -28.52 59.22 9.42
CA SER A 14 -29.28 58.13 8.82
C SER A 14 -28.71 56.79 9.31
N PRO A 15 -29.54 55.81 9.72
CA PRO A 15 -29.01 54.50 10.06
C PRO A 15 -28.28 53.97 8.83
N ALA A 16 -26.99 53.66 8.98
CA ALA A 16 -26.21 53.01 7.94
C ALA A 16 -27.03 51.79 7.49
N ARG A 17 -27.51 51.80 6.24
CA ARG A 17 -28.23 50.65 5.66
C ARG A 17 -27.27 49.46 5.73
N GLY A 18 -27.43 48.61 6.73
CA GLY A 18 -26.63 47.41 6.86
C GLY A 18 -26.75 46.62 5.57
N ARG A 19 -25.63 46.34 4.90
CA ARG A 19 -25.56 45.51 3.69
C ARG A 19 -26.37 44.25 3.93
N ARG A 20 -27.54 44.14 3.29
CA ARG A 20 -28.41 42.97 3.43
C ARG A 20 -27.83 41.87 2.58
N TRP A 21 -27.09 40.95 3.19
CA TRP A 21 -26.63 39.74 2.52
C TRP A 21 -27.83 38.85 2.22
N ARG A 22 -27.89 38.34 0.98
CA ARG A 22 -28.91 37.38 0.55
C ARG A 22 -28.21 36.14 0.02
N MET A 23 -28.61 34.97 0.53
CA MET A 23 -28.01 33.70 0.13
C MET A 23 -28.20 33.47 -1.38
N PRO A 24 -27.11 33.39 -2.17
CA PRO A 24 -27.19 33.13 -3.59
C PRO A 24 -27.30 31.61 -3.82
N TRP A 25 -28.50 31.05 -3.66
CA TRP A 25 -28.74 29.60 -3.68
C TRP A 25 -28.17 28.88 -4.91
N PHE A 26 -28.23 29.50 -6.10
CA PHE A 26 -27.66 28.91 -7.31
C PHE A 26 -26.13 28.81 -7.25
N THR A 27 -25.43 29.88 -6.82
CA THR A 27 -23.96 29.84 -6.71
C THR A 27 -23.51 28.92 -5.56
N ALA A 28 -24.29 28.84 -4.49
CA ALA A 28 -24.07 27.87 -3.41
C ALA A 28 -24.20 26.43 -3.92
N ALA A 29 -25.24 26.11 -4.70
CA ALA A 29 -25.42 24.79 -5.28
C ALA A 29 -24.29 24.42 -6.26
N MET A 30 -23.88 25.35 -7.14
CA MET A 30 -22.73 25.14 -8.04
C MET A 30 -21.42 24.94 -7.29
N SER A 31 -21.18 25.75 -6.24
CA SER A 31 -19.98 25.63 -5.40
C SER A 31 -19.95 24.29 -4.67
N LEU A 32 -21.11 23.80 -4.21
CA LEU A 32 -21.22 22.48 -3.60
C LEU A 32 -20.89 21.36 -4.60
N LEU A 33 -21.40 21.44 -5.83
CA LEU A 33 -21.09 20.45 -6.87
C LEU A 33 -19.59 20.44 -7.22
N ILE A 34 -18.97 21.61 -7.31
CA ILE A 34 -17.51 21.70 -7.52
C ILE A 34 -16.76 21.08 -6.35
N LEU A 35 -17.18 21.35 -5.10
CA LEU A 35 -16.56 20.76 -3.92
C LEU A 35 -16.67 19.23 -3.93
N ILE A 36 -17.84 18.69 -4.28
CA ILE A 36 -18.02 17.24 -4.44
C ILE A 36 -17.07 16.69 -5.51
N GLY A 37 -16.93 17.39 -6.65
CA GLY A 37 -15.99 17.02 -7.71
C GLY A 37 -14.53 16.98 -7.23
N VAL A 38 -14.10 17.97 -6.44
CA VAL A 38 -12.77 18.00 -5.82
C VAL A 38 -12.58 16.83 -4.85
N LEU A 39 -13.58 16.52 -4.02
CA LEU A 39 -13.51 15.40 -3.09
C LEU A 39 -13.38 14.05 -3.82
N VAL A 40 -14.16 13.84 -4.88
CA VAL A 40 -14.08 12.63 -5.71
C VAL A 40 -12.71 12.53 -6.39
N LEU A 41 -12.19 13.64 -6.93
CA LEU A 41 -10.87 13.66 -7.57
C LEU A 41 -9.73 13.40 -6.58
N MET A 42 -9.85 13.88 -5.34
CA MET A 42 -8.84 13.69 -4.30
C MET A 42 -8.94 12.34 -3.58
N TYR A 43 -10.03 11.60 -3.75
CA TYR A 43 -10.23 10.33 -3.05
C TYR A 43 -9.05 9.34 -3.20
N PRO A 44 -8.50 9.09 -4.41
CA PRO A 44 -7.36 8.16 -4.54
C PRO A 44 -6.13 8.62 -3.76
N SER A 45 -5.84 9.92 -3.75
CA SER A 45 -4.72 10.48 -3.00
C SER A 45 -4.90 10.37 -1.49
N VAL A 46 -6.13 10.59 -1.00
CA VAL A 46 -6.48 10.41 0.42
C VAL A 46 -6.36 8.94 0.80
N ALA A 47 -7.00 8.04 0.04
CA ALA A 47 -7.02 6.62 0.31
C ALA A 47 -5.61 6.00 0.27
N SER A 48 -4.81 6.32 -0.74
CA SER A 48 -3.41 5.87 -0.85
C SER A 48 -2.56 6.33 0.33
N TRP A 49 -2.76 7.57 0.80
CA TRP A 49 -2.01 8.08 1.95
C TRP A 49 -2.34 7.29 3.23
N PHE A 50 -3.62 7.05 3.50
CA PHE A 50 -4.04 6.25 4.66
C PHE A 50 -3.62 4.79 4.55
N SER A 51 -3.63 4.22 3.34
CA SER A 51 -3.17 2.85 3.09
C SER A 51 -1.68 2.70 3.39
N GLN A 52 -0.84 3.61 2.86
CA GLN A 52 0.60 3.63 3.15
C GLN A 52 0.90 3.80 4.64
N TYR A 53 0.13 4.66 5.34
CA TYR A 53 0.25 4.81 6.78
C TYR A 53 -0.06 3.50 7.52
N ASN A 54 -1.14 2.82 7.16
CA ASN A 54 -1.54 1.56 7.78
C ASN A 54 -0.54 0.44 7.47
N GLN A 55 -0.01 0.38 6.25
CA GLN A 55 1.06 -0.54 5.85
C GLN A 55 2.33 -0.32 6.67
N SER A 56 2.75 0.94 6.86
CA SER A 56 3.91 1.29 7.67
C SER A 56 3.74 0.89 9.14
N SER A 57 2.57 1.16 9.73
CA SER A 57 2.29 0.75 11.10
C SER A 57 2.36 -0.77 11.29
N LEU A 58 1.85 -1.54 10.32
CA LEU A 58 1.89 -3.00 10.38
C LEU A 58 3.30 -3.56 10.20
N ILE A 59 4.12 -2.92 9.35
CA ILE A 59 5.52 -3.32 9.20
C ILE A 59 6.30 -3.07 10.50
N GLU A 60 6.06 -1.95 11.19
CA GLU A 60 6.67 -1.70 12.51
C GLU A 60 6.30 -2.78 13.51
N ASP A 61 5.05 -3.25 13.50
CA ASP A 61 4.60 -4.36 14.34
C ASP A 61 5.22 -5.71 13.94
N VAL A 62 5.34 -6.02 12.65
CA VAL A 62 5.94 -7.25 12.11
C VAL A 62 7.42 -7.33 12.49
N VAL A 63 8.18 -6.31 12.10
CA VAL A 63 9.62 -6.20 12.36
C VAL A 63 9.90 -6.10 13.86
N GLY A 64 9.13 -5.28 14.57
CA GLY A 64 9.30 -5.06 16.00
C GLY A 64 8.92 -6.29 16.84
N ALA A 65 7.88 -7.04 16.44
CA ALA A 65 7.50 -8.26 17.14
C ALA A 65 8.49 -9.41 16.92
N ASP A 66 9.05 -9.54 15.71
CA ASP A 66 10.04 -10.58 15.40
C ASP A 66 11.32 -10.39 16.22
N VAL A 67 11.83 -9.16 16.32
CA VAL A 67 13.14 -8.89 16.93
C VAL A 67 13.06 -8.68 18.45
N GLU A 68 11.96 -8.13 18.97
CA GLU A 68 11.91 -7.66 20.36
C GLU A 68 11.21 -8.62 21.34
N LYS A 69 10.39 -9.58 20.86
CA LYS A 69 9.46 -10.35 21.73
C LYS A 69 9.64 -11.87 21.75
N GLY A 70 10.52 -12.46 20.94
CA GLY A 70 10.81 -13.90 20.94
C GLY A 70 12.23 -14.22 21.41
N PRO A 71 12.47 -15.30 22.19
CA PRO A 71 13.84 -15.81 22.33
C PRO A 71 14.34 -16.25 20.94
N PRO A 72 15.64 -16.08 20.61
CA PRO A 72 16.19 -16.47 19.31
C PRO A 72 15.82 -17.90 18.88
N SER A 73 15.75 -18.81 19.86
CA SER A 73 15.34 -20.21 19.65
C SER A 73 13.91 -20.39 19.12
N ARG A 74 13.00 -19.45 19.36
CA ARG A 74 11.64 -19.48 18.82
C ARG A 74 11.62 -19.09 17.35
N LEU A 75 12.38 -18.07 16.97
CA LEU A 75 12.48 -17.62 15.57
C LEU A 75 13.09 -18.71 14.71
N GLU A 76 14.21 -19.28 15.16
CA GLU A 76 14.86 -20.43 14.52
C GLU A 76 13.90 -21.62 14.38
N ALA A 77 13.06 -21.89 15.38
CA ALA A 77 12.08 -22.97 15.31
C ALA A 77 10.96 -22.71 14.28
N GLU A 78 10.53 -21.46 14.09
CA GLU A 78 9.54 -21.10 13.07
C GLU A 78 10.13 -21.17 11.67
N ILE A 79 11.37 -20.70 11.48
CA ILE A 79 12.10 -20.87 10.21
C ILE A 79 12.28 -22.35 9.89
N ALA A 80 12.74 -23.18 10.85
CA ALA A 80 12.92 -24.61 10.63
C ALA A 80 11.60 -25.34 10.27
N LYS A 81 10.46 -24.92 10.83
CA LYS A 81 9.14 -25.44 10.42
C LYS A 81 8.78 -25.02 9.00
N ALA A 82 9.08 -23.78 8.61
CA ALA A 82 8.84 -23.29 7.26
C ALA A 82 9.73 -24.00 6.22
N GLU A 83 10.99 -24.29 6.57
CA GLU A 83 11.90 -25.11 5.76
C GLU A 83 11.36 -26.53 5.61
N ALA A 84 10.93 -27.17 6.70
CA ALA A 84 10.33 -28.51 6.65
C ALA A 84 9.05 -28.56 5.78
N TYR A 85 8.23 -27.50 5.85
CA TYR A 85 7.07 -27.33 4.96
C TYR A 85 7.51 -27.24 3.50
N ASN A 86 8.54 -26.44 3.21
CA ASN A 86 9.09 -26.25 1.86
C ASN A 86 9.71 -27.53 1.30
N GLU A 87 10.32 -28.37 2.14
CA GLU A 87 10.85 -29.68 1.75
C GLU A 87 9.73 -30.70 1.47
N ALA A 88 8.63 -30.63 2.22
CA ALA A 88 7.46 -31.49 2.05
C ALA A 88 6.51 -31.03 0.93
N LEU A 89 6.72 -29.84 0.37
CA LEU A 89 5.89 -29.26 -0.68
C LEU A 89 6.21 -29.90 -2.04
N THR A 90 5.29 -30.73 -2.52
CA THR A 90 5.25 -31.18 -3.92
C THR A 90 4.23 -30.33 -4.66
N GLY A 91 4.66 -29.20 -5.22
CA GLY A 91 3.71 -28.19 -5.71
C GLY A 91 4.29 -27.10 -6.59
N GLY A 92 3.39 -26.41 -7.28
CA GLY A 92 3.68 -25.24 -8.11
C GLY A 92 2.49 -24.27 -8.17
N ALA A 93 2.73 -23.10 -8.78
CA ALA A 93 1.71 -22.05 -8.92
C ALA A 93 0.71 -22.34 -10.05
N LEU A 94 -0.58 -21.97 -9.87
CA LEU A 94 -1.60 -21.98 -10.93
C LEU A 94 -2.40 -20.67 -10.96
N LEU A 95 -2.06 -19.83 -11.91
CA LEU A 95 -2.70 -18.55 -12.16
C LEU A 95 -3.95 -18.78 -13.05
N SER A 96 -5.14 -18.47 -12.54
CA SER A 96 -6.40 -18.70 -13.26
C SER A 96 -6.73 -17.55 -14.24
N PRO A 97 -7.15 -17.83 -15.49
CA PRO A 97 -7.55 -16.80 -16.47
C PRO A 97 -8.77 -15.97 -16.07
N ALA A 98 -9.65 -16.51 -15.22
CA ALA A 98 -10.94 -15.90 -14.88
C ALA A 98 -10.94 -15.10 -13.57
N SER A 99 -9.80 -15.02 -12.87
CA SER A 99 -9.69 -14.36 -11.58
C SER A 99 -8.55 -13.33 -11.56
N ASN A 100 -8.79 -12.20 -10.90
CA ASN A 100 -7.75 -11.22 -10.58
C ASN A 100 -6.85 -11.70 -9.42
N VAL A 101 -7.20 -12.83 -8.81
CA VAL A 101 -6.49 -13.47 -7.70
C VAL A 101 -5.76 -14.72 -8.19
N PRO A 102 -4.42 -14.75 -8.10
CA PRO A 102 -3.61 -15.96 -8.20
C PRO A 102 -4.04 -17.04 -7.20
N THR A 103 -4.02 -18.31 -7.60
CA THR A 103 -4.17 -19.47 -6.69
C THR A 103 -2.99 -20.44 -6.89
N GLY A 104 -2.76 -21.39 -6.00
CA GLY A 104 -1.77 -22.45 -6.23
C GLY A 104 -2.37 -23.84 -6.05
N GLN A 105 -1.67 -24.85 -6.56
CA GLN A 105 -2.01 -26.27 -6.39
C GLN A 105 -0.80 -27.01 -5.81
N GLY A 106 -0.33 -26.55 -4.65
CA GLY A 106 0.65 -27.30 -3.88
C GLY A 106 -0.04 -28.29 -2.96
N GLU A 107 0.39 -29.55 -3.05
CA GLU A 107 0.06 -30.57 -2.05
C GLU A 107 1.27 -30.71 -1.12
N VAL A 108 1.00 -30.82 0.18
CA VAL A 108 2.02 -30.96 1.20
C VAL A 108 1.76 -32.27 1.92
N GLU A 109 2.75 -33.15 1.94
CA GLU A 109 2.66 -34.37 2.75
C GLU A 109 2.94 -34.03 4.22
N GLY A 110 1.91 -34.12 5.08
CA GLY A 110 2.03 -33.90 6.53
C GLY A 110 0.89 -33.09 7.14
N GLU A 111 0.91 -32.93 8.47
CA GLU A 111 -0.05 -32.08 9.21
C GLU A 111 0.47 -30.64 9.35
N PHE A 112 0.72 -29.95 8.23
CA PHE A 112 1.08 -28.54 8.25
C PHE A 112 -0.17 -27.67 8.04
N ASP A 113 -0.41 -26.71 8.94
CA ASP A 113 -1.39 -25.64 8.72
C ASP A 113 -0.68 -24.41 8.16
N TYR A 114 -0.87 -24.17 6.86
CA TYR A 114 -0.31 -23.03 6.13
C TYR A 114 -0.54 -21.69 6.84
N ASN A 115 -1.71 -21.46 7.45
CA ASN A 115 -2.03 -20.17 8.07
C ASN A 115 -1.37 -19.97 9.46
N GLN A 116 -0.78 -21.02 10.01
CA GLN A 116 -0.07 -20.99 11.29
C GLN A 116 1.45 -20.88 11.12
N LEU A 117 1.99 -21.26 9.96
CA LEU A 117 3.40 -21.10 9.64
C LEU A 117 3.73 -19.63 9.51
N LEU A 118 4.87 -19.18 10.05
CA LEU A 118 5.31 -17.78 9.94
C LEU A 118 4.21 -16.77 10.34
N SER A 119 3.38 -17.09 11.32
CA SER A 119 2.23 -16.25 11.69
C SER A 119 2.56 -15.33 12.86
N ILE A 120 2.66 -14.03 12.59
CA ILE A 120 2.98 -13.02 13.61
C ILE A 120 1.69 -12.56 14.31
N ASN A 121 1.56 -12.92 15.58
CA ASN A 121 0.50 -12.45 16.50
C ASN A 121 -0.94 -12.62 15.97
N GLY A 122 -1.20 -13.59 15.08
CA GLY A 122 -2.54 -13.83 14.50
C GLY A 122 -3.01 -12.75 13.53
N THR A 123 -2.12 -11.86 13.07
CA THR A 123 -2.44 -10.80 12.10
C THR A 123 -2.48 -11.31 10.65
N GLY A 124 -2.01 -12.54 10.42
CA GLY A 124 -1.91 -13.15 9.09
C GLY A 124 -0.73 -12.64 8.26
N THR A 125 0.18 -11.86 8.85
CA THR A 125 1.43 -11.41 8.20
C THR A 125 2.54 -12.45 8.38
N MET A 126 3.32 -12.64 7.31
CA MET A 126 4.53 -13.48 7.25
C MET A 126 5.80 -12.68 7.46
N GLY A 127 5.84 -11.44 6.97
CA GLY A 127 7.09 -10.68 6.89
C GLY A 127 6.92 -9.39 6.09
N ARG A 128 8.02 -8.92 5.50
CA ARG A 128 8.10 -7.64 4.78
C ARG A 128 8.86 -7.82 3.47
N LEU A 129 8.39 -7.17 2.41
CA LEU A 129 9.06 -7.08 1.11
C LEU A 129 9.51 -5.64 0.87
N LYS A 130 10.79 -5.43 0.52
CA LYS A 130 11.32 -4.14 0.11
C LYS A 130 11.91 -4.20 -1.30
N ILE A 131 11.55 -3.25 -2.16
CA ILE A 131 12.09 -3.08 -3.51
C ILE A 131 12.55 -1.63 -3.66
N PRO A 132 13.79 -1.30 -3.29
CA PRO A 132 14.25 0.10 -3.25
C PRO A 132 14.19 0.83 -4.60
N SER A 133 14.34 0.14 -5.73
CA SER A 133 14.35 0.79 -7.05
C SER A 133 13.00 1.40 -7.47
N ILE A 134 11.91 1.06 -6.77
CA ILE A 134 10.55 1.54 -7.03
C ILE A 134 9.81 1.97 -5.75
N ASP A 135 10.55 2.23 -4.67
CA ASP A 135 10.01 2.69 -3.38
C ASP A 135 8.90 1.80 -2.80
N VAL A 136 9.02 0.47 -2.97
CA VAL A 136 8.10 -0.50 -2.40
C VAL A 136 8.61 -0.95 -1.03
N ASP A 137 7.73 -0.85 -0.04
CA ASP A 137 7.93 -1.34 1.32
C ASP A 137 6.58 -1.83 1.86
N LEU A 138 6.35 -3.15 1.82
CA LEU A 138 5.01 -3.72 2.03
C LEU A 138 5.05 -4.95 2.95
N PRO A 139 4.03 -5.14 3.81
CA PRO A 139 3.86 -6.39 4.52
C PRO A 139 3.50 -7.53 3.57
N ILE A 140 4.00 -8.73 3.87
CA ILE A 140 3.66 -9.99 3.22
C ILE A 140 2.63 -10.70 4.09
N TYR A 141 1.54 -11.16 3.48
CA TYR A 141 0.44 -11.86 4.12
C TYR A 141 0.29 -13.28 3.56
N HIS A 142 -0.42 -14.11 4.33
CA HIS A 142 -0.85 -15.43 3.89
C HIS A 142 -1.92 -15.33 2.81
N GLY A 143 -1.68 -15.99 1.69
CA GLY A 143 -2.67 -16.21 0.66
C GLY A 143 -2.87 -14.99 -0.21
N THR A 144 -3.88 -15.05 -1.07
CA THR A 144 -4.03 -14.13 -2.19
C THR A 144 -5.46 -13.62 -2.35
N SER A 145 -6.30 -13.76 -1.33
CA SER A 145 -7.67 -13.23 -1.39
C SER A 145 -7.68 -11.73 -1.69
N ASP A 146 -8.74 -11.22 -2.32
CA ASP A 146 -8.86 -9.77 -2.61
C ASP A 146 -8.63 -8.92 -1.35
N ALA A 147 -9.17 -9.34 -0.21
CA ALA A 147 -8.99 -8.64 1.07
C ALA A 147 -7.52 -8.59 1.55
N VAL A 148 -6.68 -9.54 1.13
CA VAL A 148 -5.23 -9.53 1.35
C VAL A 148 -4.53 -8.61 0.34
N LEU A 149 -4.84 -8.79 -0.94
CA LEU A 149 -4.18 -8.05 -2.03
C LEU A 149 -4.55 -6.56 -2.06
N GLU A 150 -5.65 -6.15 -1.44
CA GLU A 150 -5.98 -4.74 -1.19
C GLU A 150 -5.08 -4.09 -0.13
N LYS A 151 -4.49 -4.87 0.77
CA LYS A 151 -3.72 -4.38 1.92
C LYS A 151 -2.22 -4.44 1.70
N GLY A 152 -1.72 -5.41 0.95
CA GLY A 152 -0.28 -5.60 0.76
C GLY A 152 0.05 -6.73 -0.19
N VAL A 153 1.19 -7.37 0.05
CA VAL A 153 1.68 -8.50 -0.74
C VAL A 153 1.07 -9.78 -0.19
N GLY A 154 0.47 -10.60 -1.05
CA GLY A 154 0.02 -11.94 -0.72
C GLY A 154 1.05 -12.98 -1.16
N HIS A 155 1.38 -13.91 -0.27
CA HIS A 155 2.11 -15.12 -0.63
C HIS A 155 1.17 -16.13 -1.30
N LEU A 156 1.59 -16.67 -2.45
CA LEU A 156 0.81 -17.66 -3.19
C LEU A 156 0.88 -19.02 -2.51
N GLN A 157 -0.21 -19.41 -1.83
CA GLN A 157 -0.30 -20.75 -1.23
C GLN A 157 -0.06 -21.83 -2.29
N GLY A 158 0.79 -22.82 -1.97
CA GLY A 158 1.22 -23.86 -2.89
C GLY A 158 2.55 -23.57 -3.60
N THR A 159 3.19 -22.44 -3.29
CA THR A 159 4.61 -22.17 -3.56
C THR A 159 5.41 -22.18 -2.26
N SER A 160 6.74 -22.26 -2.37
CA SER A 160 7.62 -22.27 -1.20
C SER A 160 7.40 -21.02 -0.34
N LEU A 161 7.30 -21.17 0.97
CA LEU A 161 7.33 -20.06 1.92
C LEU A 161 8.62 -19.24 1.73
N PRO A 162 8.57 -17.92 1.93
CA PRO A 162 9.64 -17.02 1.54
C PRO A 162 10.78 -16.98 2.56
N VAL A 163 11.25 -18.14 3.01
CA VAL A 163 12.42 -18.35 3.89
C VAL A 163 13.70 -18.72 3.10
N GLY A 164 13.58 -18.81 1.77
CA GLY A 164 14.66 -19.22 0.87
C GLY A 164 14.93 -20.72 0.90
N GLY A 165 16.11 -21.11 0.42
CA GLY A 165 16.56 -22.50 0.37
C GLY A 165 16.81 -23.00 -1.05
N VAL A 166 17.72 -23.96 -1.17
CA VAL A 166 18.10 -24.52 -2.47
C VAL A 166 16.94 -25.31 -3.08
N SER A 167 16.69 -25.09 -4.37
CA SER A 167 15.56 -25.66 -5.11
C SER A 167 14.18 -25.17 -4.63
N GLN A 168 14.12 -24.02 -3.97
CA GLN A 168 12.87 -23.39 -3.54
C GLN A 168 12.47 -22.25 -4.48
N HIS A 169 11.17 -22.02 -4.61
CA HIS A 169 10.63 -20.91 -5.40
C HIS A 169 9.37 -20.35 -4.75
N SER A 170 9.51 -19.17 -4.12
CA SER A 170 8.37 -18.45 -3.54
C SER A 170 7.73 -17.50 -4.55
N VAL A 171 6.41 -17.36 -4.50
CA VAL A 171 5.68 -16.42 -5.35
C VAL A 171 4.92 -15.42 -4.50
N LEU A 172 5.22 -14.14 -4.72
CA LEU A 172 4.63 -13.02 -4.02
C LEU A 172 3.83 -12.18 -5.01
N THR A 173 2.57 -11.89 -4.70
CA THR A 173 1.66 -11.17 -5.59
C THR A 173 1.07 -9.94 -4.92
N ALA A 174 0.85 -8.87 -5.68
CA ALA A 174 0.06 -7.73 -5.24
C ALA A 174 -0.68 -7.10 -6.43
N HIS A 175 -1.72 -6.33 -6.14
CA HIS A 175 -2.46 -5.63 -7.19
C HIS A 175 -1.64 -4.54 -7.89
N ARG A 176 -2.10 -4.21 -9.09
CA ARG A 176 -1.67 -3.07 -9.89
C ARG A 176 -2.89 -2.22 -10.25
N GLY A 177 -2.85 -0.94 -9.95
CA GLY A 177 -3.84 0.07 -10.30
C GLY A 177 -5.00 0.18 -9.32
N LEU A 178 -4.79 -0.10 -8.03
CA LEU A 178 -5.84 0.14 -7.05
C LEU A 178 -6.05 1.65 -6.85
N PRO A 179 -7.31 2.12 -6.78
CA PRO A 179 -7.58 3.51 -6.41
C PRO A 179 -7.09 3.87 -4.99
N SER A 180 -6.95 2.87 -4.12
CA SER A 180 -6.69 3.04 -2.69
C SER A 180 -5.24 2.79 -2.27
N ALA A 181 -4.37 2.25 -3.13
CA ALA A 181 -2.99 1.89 -2.76
C ALA A 181 -2.08 1.70 -3.98
N THR A 182 -0.80 2.05 -3.85
CA THR A 182 0.20 1.93 -4.94
C THR A 182 0.68 0.49 -5.17
N LEU A 183 0.91 -0.30 -4.11
CA LEU A 183 1.30 -1.72 -4.20
C LEU A 183 2.35 -2.02 -5.30
N PHE A 184 2.03 -2.85 -6.30
CA PHE A 184 2.91 -3.21 -7.41
C PHE A 184 2.66 -2.37 -8.69
N ASP A 185 2.08 -1.17 -8.57
CA ASP A 185 1.84 -0.24 -9.68
C ASP A 185 3.05 -0.07 -10.60
N ASN A 186 4.24 0.00 -9.99
CA ASN A 186 5.52 0.28 -10.63
C ASN A 186 6.38 -0.96 -10.85
N LEU A 187 5.86 -2.19 -10.68
CA LEU A 187 6.65 -3.41 -10.84
C LEU A 187 7.22 -3.56 -12.27
N ASP A 188 6.57 -2.95 -13.27
CA ASP A 188 7.05 -2.88 -14.65
C ASP A 188 8.32 -2.02 -14.83
N LYS A 189 8.69 -1.23 -13.83
CA LYS A 189 9.90 -0.39 -13.84
C LYS A 189 11.13 -1.07 -13.27
N VAL A 190 10.96 -2.22 -12.60
CA VAL A 190 12.07 -3.01 -12.05
C VAL A 190 12.93 -3.57 -13.18
N LYS A 191 14.25 -3.49 -13.03
CA LYS A 191 15.23 -3.89 -14.04
C LYS A 191 16.04 -5.09 -13.61
N MET A 192 16.60 -5.80 -14.58
CA MET A 192 17.63 -6.80 -14.31
C MET A 192 18.78 -6.17 -13.53
N GLY A 193 19.23 -6.86 -12.48
CA GLY A 193 20.27 -6.37 -11.57
C GLY A 193 19.74 -5.58 -10.36
N ASP A 194 18.49 -5.10 -10.38
CA ASP A 194 17.87 -4.52 -9.20
C ASP A 194 17.80 -5.56 -8.08
N ARG A 195 17.82 -5.11 -6.83
CA ARG A 195 17.68 -5.98 -5.66
C ARG A 195 16.37 -5.73 -4.94
N PHE A 196 15.86 -6.77 -4.31
CA PHE A 196 14.79 -6.69 -3.33
C PHE A 196 15.12 -7.59 -2.13
N THR A 197 14.55 -7.26 -0.98
CA THR A 197 14.74 -8.03 0.25
C THR A 197 13.42 -8.57 0.77
N VAL A 198 13.48 -9.77 1.32
CA VAL A 198 12.42 -10.34 2.14
C VAL A 198 12.94 -10.41 3.57
N GLU A 199 12.23 -9.77 4.50
CA GLU A 199 12.48 -9.86 5.93
C GLU A 199 11.41 -10.77 6.54
N VAL A 200 11.82 -11.84 7.23
CA VAL A 200 10.92 -12.86 7.79
C VAL A 200 11.53 -13.43 9.07
N PHE A 201 10.82 -13.32 10.21
CA PHE A 201 11.21 -13.94 11.48
C PHE A 201 12.67 -13.63 11.89
N GLY A 202 13.10 -12.39 11.68
CA GLY A 202 14.45 -11.92 12.02
C GLY A 202 15.53 -12.23 10.97
N GLU A 203 15.21 -12.98 9.92
CA GLU A 203 16.10 -13.19 8.78
C GLU A 203 15.88 -12.13 7.69
N VAL A 204 16.97 -11.81 6.97
CA VAL A 204 16.93 -10.97 5.77
C VAL A 204 17.54 -11.72 4.59
N LEU A 205 16.74 -11.86 3.55
CA LEU A 205 17.05 -12.60 2.34
C LEU A 205 17.08 -11.60 1.18
N THR A 206 18.24 -11.40 0.57
CA THR A 206 18.39 -10.51 -0.60
C THR A 206 18.32 -11.30 -1.88
N TYR A 207 17.51 -10.83 -2.83
CA TYR A 207 17.38 -11.38 -4.16
C TYR A 207 17.78 -10.35 -5.21
N GLN A 208 18.48 -10.78 -6.25
CA GLN A 208 18.82 -9.96 -7.40
C GLN A 208 17.97 -10.37 -8.60
N VAL A 209 17.33 -9.40 -9.25
CA VAL A 209 16.48 -9.62 -10.41
C VAL A 209 17.31 -10.14 -11.59
N ILE A 210 16.91 -11.30 -12.09
CA ILE A 210 17.57 -11.99 -13.21
C ILE A 210 16.71 -12.04 -14.47
N SER A 211 15.39 -11.83 -14.33
CA SER A 211 14.43 -11.96 -15.42
C SER A 211 13.17 -11.14 -15.15
N THR A 212 12.64 -10.52 -16.20
CA THR A 212 11.31 -9.89 -16.22
C THR A 212 10.57 -10.38 -17.45
N GLN A 213 9.36 -10.92 -17.26
CA GLN A 213 8.55 -11.50 -18.34
C GLN A 213 7.12 -10.98 -18.28
N VAL A 214 6.46 -10.87 -19.43
CA VAL A 214 5.01 -10.67 -19.54
C VAL A 214 4.41 -11.94 -20.13
N VAL A 215 3.55 -12.60 -19.38
CA VAL A 215 2.99 -13.91 -19.73
C VAL A 215 1.47 -13.91 -19.66
N GLN A 216 0.84 -14.90 -20.29
CA GLN A 216 -0.58 -15.14 -20.10
C GLN A 216 -0.85 -15.66 -18.68
N PRO A 217 -2.06 -15.43 -18.12
CA PRO A 217 -2.39 -15.90 -16.79
C PRO A 217 -2.19 -17.42 -16.63
N ASP A 218 -2.53 -18.25 -17.62
CA ASP A 218 -2.36 -19.70 -17.54
C ASP A 218 -0.91 -20.21 -17.68
N GLN A 219 0.05 -19.33 -18.02
CA GLN A 219 1.45 -19.68 -18.19
C GLN A 219 2.22 -19.63 -16.86
N THR A 220 2.09 -20.69 -16.07
CA THR A 220 2.72 -20.79 -14.75
C THR A 220 4.05 -21.53 -14.71
N GLN A 221 4.51 -22.06 -15.85
CA GLN A 221 5.78 -22.78 -15.96
C GLN A 221 6.98 -21.97 -15.41
N PRO A 222 7.07 -20.64 -15.61
CA PRO A 222 8.16 -19.85 -15.03
C PRO A 222 8.16 -19.80 -13.49
N LEU A 223 7.04 -20.13 -12.84
CA LEU A 223 6.85 -20.11 -11.39
C LEU A 223 7.19 -21.44 -10.71
N MET A 224 7.59 -22.45 -11.48
CA MET A 224 7.98 -23.74 -10.92
C MET A 224 9.35 -23.65 -10.23
N PRO A 225 9.59 -24.42 -9.16
CA PRO A 225 10.91 -24.56 -8.58
C PRO A 225 11.95 -25.04 -9.59
N GLN A 226 13.18 -24.53 -9.48
CA GLN A 226 14.29 -24.90 -10.35
C GLN A 226 15.40 -25.54 -9.51
N TYR A 227 15.80 -26.75 -9.90
CA TYR A 227 16.82 -27.50 -9.16
C TYR A 227 18.11 -26.69 -8.98
N GLY A 228 18.59 -26.63 -7.74
CA GLY A 228 19.82 -25.93 -7.38
C GLY A 228 19.71 -24.41 -7.22
N ARG A 229 18.51 -23.83 -7.37
CA ARG A 229 18.29 -22.38 -7.31
C ARG A 229 17.36 -21.99 -6.16
N ASP A 230 17.60 -20.82 -5.57
CA ASP A 230 16.71 -20.19 -4.58
C ASP A 230 16.09 -18.96 -5.24
N LEU A 231 14.79 -19.02 -5.54
CA LEU A 231 14.09 -18.05 -6.37
C LEU A 231 12.91 -17.41 -5.65
N VAL A 232 12.67 -16.14 -5.96
CA VAL A 232 11.42 -15.46 -5.61
C VAL A 232 10.91 -14.77 -6.88
N THR A 233 9.64 -14.99 -7.22
CA THR A 233 8.97 -14.25 -8.30
C THR A 233 7.91 -13.32 -7.74
N LEU A 234 8.02 -12.04 -8.10
CA LEU A 234 7.02 -11.02 -7.85
C LEU A 234 6.04 -10.97 -9.03
N VAL A 235 4.75 -11.04 -8.74
CA VAL A 235 3.69 -11.16 -9.74
C VAL A 235 2.71 -10.01 -9.63
N THR A 236 2.35 -9.42 -10.77
CA THR A 236 1.23 -8.48 -10.84
C THR A 236 0.51 -8.52 -12.19
N CYS A 237 -0.65 -7.88 -12.28
CA CYS A 237 -1.46 -7.81 -13.50
C CYS A 237 -0.95 -6.73 -14.49
N THR A 238 -1.13 -6.97 -15.78
CA THR A 238 -0.77 -6.00 -16.85
C THR A 238 -1.61 -6.26 -18.11
N PRO A 239 -1.77 -5.30 -19.03
CA PRO A 239 -1.57 -3.85 -18.88
C PRO A 239 -2.49 -3.24 -17.82
N LEU A 240 -2.10 -2.09 -17.27
CA LEU A 240 -2.87 -1.39 -16.24
C LEU A 240 -4.32 -1.14 -16.68
N GLY A 241 -5.29 -1.52 -15.85
CA GLY A 241 -6.72 -1.35 -16.12
C GLY A 241 -7.32 -2.37 -17.10
N ILE A 242 -6.51 -3.23 -17.72
CA ILE A 242 -6.94 -4.30 -18.63
C ILE A 242 -6.69 -5.68 -18.02
N ASN A 243 -5.54 -5.87 -17.35
CA ASN A 243 -5.20 -7.05 -16.53
C ASN A 243 -5.25 -8.40 -17.27
N THR A 244 -5.07 -8.41 -18.59
CA THR A 244 -5.12 -9.63 -19.43
C THR A 244 -3.89 -10.52 -19.32
N HIS A 245 -2.77 -9.98 -18.85
CA HIS A 245 -1.48 -10.67 -18.73
C HIS A 245 -0.94 -10.50 -17.30
N ARG A 246 0.20 -11.14 -17.03
CA ARG A 246 0.94 -11.03 -15.77
C ARG A 246 2.38 -10.59 -16.02
N ILE A 247 2.88 -9.65 -15.21
CA ILE A 247 4.30 -9.36 -15.11
C ILE A 247 4.88 -10.32 -14.08
N LEU A 248 5.95 -11.02 -14.45
CA LEU A 248 6.75 -11.85 -13.56
C LEU A 248 8.14 -11.24 -13.44
N VAL A 249 8.51 -10.78 -12.25
CA VAL A 249 9.88 -10.34 -11.93
C VAL A 249 10.51 -11.39 -11.04
N THR A 250 11.45 -12.17 -11.59
CA THR A 250 12.12 -13.25 -10.88
C THR A 250 13.48 -12.78 -10.39
N GLY A 251 13.69 -12.90 -9.08
CA GLY A 251 14.98 -12.72 -8.43
C GLY A 251 15.59 -14.06 -8.00
N GLU A 252 16.92 -14.11 -7.98
CA GLU A 252 17.70 -15.23 -7.45
C GLU A 252 18.47 -14.77 -6.20
N ARG A 253 18.57 -15.67 -5.22
CA ARG A 253 19.18 -15.39 -3.93
C ARG A 253 20.63 -14.93 -4.08
N VAL A 254 20.97 -13.86 -3.40
CA VAL A 254 22.35 -13.39 -3.21
C VAL A 254 22.89 -13.99 -1.92
N THR A 255 23.89 -14.86 -2.04
CA THR A 255 24.52 -15.55 -0.90
C THR A 255 26.02 -15.22 -0.83
N PRO A 256 26.55 -14.76 0.31
CA PRO A 256 25.82 -14.41 1.54
C PRO A 256 24.95 -13.15 1.36
N THR A 257 23.94 -12.96 2.22
CA THR A 257 23.15 -11.72 2.26
C THR A 257 24.12 -10.54 2.44
N PRO A 258 24.03 -9.49 1.60
CA PRO A 258 24.88 -8.31 1.72
C PRO A 258 24.80 -7.66 3.11
N ILE A 259 25.95 -7.24 3.65
CA ILE A 259 26.05 -6.67 5.01
C ILE A 259 25.18 -5.41 5.14
N GLU A 260 25.09 -4.60 4.09
CA GLU A 260 24.24 -3.41 4.04
C GLU A 260 22.76 -3.75 4.24
N ASP A 261 22.27 -4.84 3.67
CA ASP A 261 20.88 -5.29 3.80
C ASP A 261 20.63 -5.85 5.21
N VAL A 262 21.60 -6.58 5.78
CA VAL A 262 21.55 -7.07 7.16
C VAL A 262 21.53 -5.91 8.17
N GLN A 263 22.26 -4.82 7.89
CA GLN A 263 22.25 -3.64 8.75
C GLN A 263 20.97 -2.80 8.59
N ALA A 264 20.39 -2.80 7.40
CA ALA A 264 19.10 -2.16 7.11
C ALA A 264 17.90 -3.00 7.57
N ALA A 265 18.13 -4.25 7.97
CA ALA A 265 17.14 -5.16 8.51
C ALA A 265 16.38 -4.51 9.66
N GLY A 266 15.06 -4.56 9.59
CA GLY A 266 14.21 -4.00 10.62
C GLY A 266 14.30 -2.49 10.80
N ALA A 267 14.87 -1.77 9.83
CA ALA A 267 14.74 -0.33 9.76
C ALA A 267 13.26 0.07 9.72
N LYS A 268 12.90 1.12 10.44
CA LYS A 268 11.51 1.63 10.47
C LYS A 268 11.03 1.93 9.04
N PRO A 269 9.78 1.61 8.70
CA PRO A 269 9.21 1.93 7.41
C PRO A 269 9.06 3.44 7.24
N ASP A 270 9.14 3.91 6.00
CA ASP A 270 8.90 5.30 5.68
C ASP A 270 7.41 5.61 5.83
N VAL A 271 7.08 6.55 6.72
CA VAL A 271 5.71 7.05 6.83
C VAL A 271 5.36 7.91 5.61
N PRO A 272 4.10 7.89 5.15
CA PRO A 272 3.71 8.72 4.02
C PRO A 272 3.96 10.19 4.32
N GLY A 273 4.55 10.90 3.36
CA GLY A 273 4.91 12.31 3.49
C GLY A 273 3.71 13.23 3.74
N PHE A 274 3.94 14.54 3.75
CA PHE A 274 2.89 15.52 4.05
C PHE A 274 1.63 15.33 3.16
N PRO A 275 0.41 15.26 3.73
CA PRO A 275 -0.83 15.00 2.99
C PRO A 275 -1.27 16.23 2.19
N TRP A 276 -0.66 16.45 1.02
CA TRP A 276 -0.90 17.64 0.17
C TRP A 276 -2.36 17.82 -0.25
N TRP A 277 -3.15 16.73 -0.29
CA TRP A 277 -4.59 16.77 -0.56
C TRP A 277 -5.34 17.65 0.44
N THR A 278 -4.84 17.81 1.67
CA THR A 278 -5.42 18.71 2.69
C THR A 278 -5.41 20.16 2.24
N LEU A 279 -4.32 20.60 1.57
CA LEU A 279 -4.19 21.95 1.03
C LEU A 279 -5.16 22.18 -0.13
N VAL A 280 -5.35 21.17 -0.98
CA VAL A 280 -6.26 21.26 -2.13
C VAL A 280 -7.72 21.29 -1.67
N ILE A 281 -8.13 20.39 -0.77
CA ILE A 281 -9.49 20.37 -0.21
C ILE A 281 -9.75 21.64 0.60
N GLY A 282 -8.85 22.00 1.51
CA GLY A 282 -8.98 23.18 2.36
C GLY A 282 -8.99 24.48 1.57
N GLY A 283 -8.08 24.63 0.60
CA GLY A 283 -8.02 25.78 -0.30
C GLY A 283 -9.30 25.90 -1.15
N SER A 284 -9.77 24.80 -1.72
CA SER A 284 -11.02 24.78 -2.50
C SER A 284 -12.21 25.19 -1.64
N PHE A 285 -12.31 24.67 -0.41
CA PHE A 285 -13.37 25.04 0.53
C PHE A 285 -13.36 26.54 0.87
N ILE A 286 -12.20 27.12 1.14
CA ILE A 286 -12.05 28.55 1.45
C ILE A 286 -12.46 29.41 0.25
N VAL A 287 -11.96 29.09 -0.95
CA VAL A 287 -12.25 29.84 -2.18
C VAL A 287 -13.73 29.79 -2.51
N LEU A 288 -14.35 28.61 -2.48
CA LEU A 288 -15.76 28.42 -2.80
C LEU A 288 -16.67 29.11 -1.77
N THR A 289 -16.34 29.00 -0.48
CA THR A 289 -17.08 29.72 0.58
C THR A 289 -16.95 31.24 0.41
N GLY A 290 -15.74 31.73 0.13
CA GLY A 290 -15.50 33.14 -0.16
C GLY A 290 -16.29 33.63 -1.37
N TYR A 291 -16.40 32.83 -2.42
CA TYR A 291 -17.17 33.14 -3.63
C TYR A 291 -18.68 33.20 -3.36
N VAL A 292 -19.23 32.27 -2.58
CA VAL A 292 -20.65 32.29 -2.17
C VAL A 292 -20.94 33.53 -1.31
N VAL A 293 -20.08 33.83 -0.33
CA VAL A 293 -20.23 35.03 0.51
C VAL A 293 -20.15 36.31 -0.32
N TYR A 294 -19.20 36.39 -1.26
CA TYR A 294 -19.03 37.53 -2.15
C TYR A 294 -20.24 37.74 -3.07
N SER A 295 -20.73 36.67 -3.72
CA SER A 295 -21.88 36.75 -4.63
C SER A 295 -23.21 37.08 -3.94
N GLY A 296 -23.33 36.82 -2.63
CA GLY A 296 -24.50 37.21 -1.83
C GLY A 296 -24.51 38.67 -1.36
N ARG A 297 -23.45 39.43 -1.64
CA ARG A 297 -23.40 40.87 -1.35
C ARG A 297 -24.28 41.61 -2.36
N VAL A 298 -25.46 42.05 -1.93
CA VAL A 298 -26.33 42.94 -2.73
C VAL A 298 -25.59 44.26 -2.94
N ALA A 299 -25.32 44.62 -4.20
CA ALA A 299 -24.84 45.95 -4.54
C ALA A 299 -25.98 46.94 -4.33
N ASP A 300 -25.74 47.99 -3.53
CA ASP A 300 -26.66 49.11 -3.41
C ASP A 300 -26.80 49.76 -4.79
N ARG A 301 -27.95 49.55 -5.45
CA ARG A 301 -28.39 50.33 -6.62
C ARG A 301 -29.44 51.33 -6.16
#